data_AF-A0A6B9Y9T1-F1
#
_entry.id   AF-A0A6B9Y9T1-F1
#
_cell.length_a   1.000
_cell.length_b   1.000
_cell.length_c   1.000
_cell.angle_alpha   90.00
_cell.angle_beta   90.00
_cell.angle_gamma   90.00
#
_symmetry.space_group_name_H-M   'P 1'
#
loop_
_entity.id
_entity.type
_entity.pdbx_description
1 polymer ?
#
loop_
_entity_poly.entity_id
_entity_poly.type
_entity_poly.pdbx_seq_one_letter_code
_entity_poly.pdbx_strand_id
1 'polypeptide(L)'
;MGLILHLGANMMPLIGALYGRPTVVGGWVGHLVNSVLIGLLFTLLVSRPVVRRQLTTTFGCLVSGVVYAAAVGLATTGIMLPISMNVLGRRTIPEPILPLPGMVGGMLVVLSVGVAHLVYGLLLGATYGVIHTRPTPDDG
;
A
#
# COMPACT_ATOMS: atom_id res chain seq x y z
N MET A 1 3.82 -6.31 -2.78
CA MET A 1 3.49 -5.89 -1.41
C MET A 1 2.57 -6.86 -0.67
N GLY A 2 1.59 -7.52 -1.31
CA GLY A 2 0.68 -8.46 -0.63
C GLY A 2 1.37 -9.62 0.10
N LEU A 3 2.47 -10.16 -0.43
CA LEU A 3 3.26 -11.19 0.26
C LEU A 3 3.82 -10.70 1.60
N ILE A 4 4.29 -9.44 1.66
CA ILE A 4 4.82 -8.84 2.89
C ILE A 4 3.73 -8.76 3.94
N LEU A 5 2.51 -8.36 3.55
CA LEU A 5 1.35 -8.29 4.44
C LEU A 5 0.87 -9.68 4.90
N HIS A 6 0.93 -10.68 4.01
CA HIS A 6 0.54 -12.05 4.33
C HIS A 6 1.55 -12.70 5.27
N LEU A 7 2.83 -12.69 4.93
CA LEU A 7 3.87 -13.37 5.70
C LEU A 7 4.22 -12.62 6.98
N GLY A 8 4.15 -11.29 6.96
CA GLY A 8 4.53 -10.45 8.10
C GLY A 8 3.49 -10.47 9.22
N ALA A 9 2.19 -10.39 8.89
CA ALA A 9 1.15 -10.28 9.92
C ALA A 9 -0.14 -11.07 9.60
N ASN A 10 -0.11 -11.94 8.58
CA ASN A 10 -1.27 -12.69 8.10
C ASN A 10 -2.52 -11.83 7.88
N MET A 11 -2.34 -10.71 7.17
CA MET A 11 -3.39 -9.70 6.99
C MET A 11 -4.44 -10.06 5.94
N MET A 12 -4.27 -11.14 5.16
CA MET A 12 -5.22 -11.46 4.08
C MET A 12 -6.63 -11.78 4.59
N PRO A 13 -6.84 -12.60 5.64
CA PRO A 13 -8.18 -12.81 6.18
C PRO A 13 -8.84 -11.52 6.70
N LEU A 14 -8.05 -10.61 7.30
CA LEU A 14 -8.53 -9.29 7.72
C LEU A 14 -8.99 -8.46 6.52
N ILE A 15 -8.15 -8.34 5.49
CA ILE A 15 -8.50 -7.62 4.26
C ILE A 15 -9.74 -8.24 3.64
N GLY A 16 -9.83 -9.56 3.57
CA GLY A 16 -11.00 -10.26 3.04
C GLY A 16 -12.27 -9.95 3.84
N ALA A 17 -12.17 -9.82 5.16
CA ALA A 17 -13.30 -9.43 6.01
C ALA A 17 -13.85 -8.04 5.68
N LEU A 18 -13.00 -7.09 5.24
CA LEU A 18 -13.43 -5.77 4.78
C LEU A 18 -14.31 -5.84 3.52
N TYR A 19 -14.17 -6.91 2.73
CA TYR A 19 -14.97 -7.18 1.53
C TYR A 19 -16.08 -8.21 1.79
N GLY A 20 -16.39 -8.51 3.06
CA GLY A 20 -17.41 -9.51 3.43
C GLY A 20 -17.02 -10.96 3.12
N ARG A 21 -15.75 -11.23 2.80
CA ARG A 21 -15.22 -12.56 2.47
C ARG A 21 -13.98 -12.84 3.32
N PRO A 22 -14.12 -13.23 4.61
CA PRO A 22 -13.02 -13.38 5.58
C PRO A 22 -12.16 -14.63 5.31
N THR A 23 -11.62 -14.73 4.11
CA THR A 23 -10.79 -15.84 3.62
C THR A 23 -9.49 -15.26 3.07
N VAL A 24 -8.43 -16.06 3.08
CA VAL A 24 -7.14 -15.69 2.49
C VAL A 24 -7.30 -15.30 1.01
N VAL A 25 -8.07 -16.08 0.25
CA VAL A 25 -8.32 -15.83 -1.19
C VAL A 25 -9.08 -14.51 -1.38
N GLY A 26 -10.15 -14.28 -0.60
CA GLY A 26 -10.91 -13.03 -0.64
C GLY A 26 -10.03 -11.81 -0.34
N GLY A 27 -9.13 -11.95 0.64
CA GLY A 27 -8.13 -10.93 0.96
C GLY A 27 -7.18 -10.62 -0.19
N TRP A 28 -6.64 -11.65 -0.83
CA TRP A 28 -5.76 -11.49 -1.98
C TRP A 28 -6.45 -10.80 -3.15
N VAL A 29 -7.65 -11.24 -3.50
CA VAL A 29 -8.44 -10.64 -4.59
C VAL A 29 -8.70 -9.16 -4.28
N GLY A 30 -9.24 -8.86 -3.09
CA GLY A 30 -9.49 -7.48 -2.67
C GLY A 30 -8.21 -6.64 -2.68
N HIS A 31 -7.11 -7.17 -2.14
CA HIS A 31 -5.83 -6.47 -2.11
C HIS A 31 -5.28 -6.17 -3.51
N LEU A 32 -5.32 -7.12 -4.44
CA LEU A 32 -4.83 -6.94 -5.80
C LEU A 32 -5.67 -5.92 -6.57
N VAL A 33 -6.99 -6.02 -6.48
CA VAL A 33 -7.92 -5.07 -7.12
C VAL A 33 -7.65 -3.65 -6.62
N ASN A 34 -7.57 -3.45 -5.29
CA ASN A 34 -7.27 -2.13 -4.74
C ASN A 34 -5.90 -1.63 -5.15
N SER A 35 -4.89 -2.50 -5.18
CA SER A 35 -3.55 -2.13 -5.62
C SER A 35 -3.59 -1.57 -7.04
N VAL A 36 -4.27 -2.24 -7.96
CA VAL A 36 -4.41 -1.75 -9.34
C VAL A 36 -5.14 -0.40 -9.36
N LEU A 37 -6.28 -0.26 -8.69
CA LEU A 37 -7.05 0.99 -8.67
C LEU A 37 -6.24 2.17 -8.11
N ILE A 38 -5.52 1.93 -7.02
CA ILE A 38 -4.66 2.92 -6.37
C ILE A 38 -3.47 3.26 -7.27
N GLY A 39 -2.84 2.28 -7.93
CA GLY A 39 -1.75 2.52 -8.88
C GLY A 39 -2.19 3.31 -10.11
N LEU A 40 -3.41 3.05 -10.61
CA LEU A 40 -4.02 3.85 -11.67
C LEU A 40 -4.27 5.28 -11.20
N LEU A 41 -4.77 5.47 -9.99
CA LEU A 41 -4.97 6.80 -9.41
C LEU A 41 -3.64 7.56 -9.28
N PHE A 42 -2.57 6.91 -8.81
CA PHE A 42 -1.22 7.47 -8.82
C PHE A 42 -0.84 7.95 -10.21
N THR A 43 -0.96 7.08 -11.22
CA THR A 43 -0.61 7.38 -12.61
C THR A 43 -1.39 8.59 -13.13
N LEU A 44 -2.71 8.66 -12.86
CA LEU A 44 -3.55 9.79 -13.23
C LEU A 44 -3.11 11.09 -12.56
N LEU A 45 -2.76 11.05 -11.28
CA LEU A 45 -2.27 12.21 -10.52
C LEU A 45 -0.96 12.74 -11.09
N VAL A 46 0.03 11.86 -11.31
CA VAL A 46 1.37 12.26 -11.78
C VAL A 46 1.40 12.64 -13.26
N SER A 47 0.45 12.14 -14.06
CA SER A 47 0.33 12.48 -15.47
C SER A 47 -0.23 13.90 -15.71
N ARG A 48 -0.83 14.53 -14.69
CA ARG A 48 -1.36 15.90 -14.80
C ARG A 48 -0.25 16.89 -15.15
N PRO A 49 -0.49 17.87 -16.03
CA PRO A 49 0.56 18.76 -16.55
C PRO A 49 1.37 19.49 -15.47
N VAL A 50 0.73 19.90 -14.38
CA VAL A 50 1.36 20.60 -13.26
C VAL A 50 2.37 19.71 -12.55
N VAL A 51 1.98 18.47 -12.25
CA VAL A 51 2.82 17.50 -11.51
C VAL A 51 3.89 16.92 -12.44
N ARG A 52 3.54 16.57 -13.68
CA ARG A 52 4.46 16.01 -14.66
C ARG A 52 5.66 16.92 -14.94
N ARG A 53 5.47 18.24 -14.91
CA ARG A 53 6.56 19.23 -15.05
C ARG A 53 7.57 19.18 -13.90
N GLN A 54 7.17 18.70 -12.73
CA GLN A 54 8.04 18.55 -11.56
C GLN A 54 8.74 17.18 -11.52
N LEU A 55 8.20 16.18 -12.21
CA LEU A 55 8.71 14.81 -12.26
C LEU A 55 9.57 14.57 -13.50
N THR A 56 10.65 15.33 -13.63
CA THR A 56 11.58 15.24 -14.76
C THR A 56 12.68 14.19 -14.56
N THR A 57 12.87 13.72 -13.33
CA THR A 57 13.92 12.76 -12.98
C THR A 57 13.33 11.48 -12.39
N THR A 58 14.04 10.36 -12.59
CA THR A 58 13.69 9.06 -12.00
C THR A 58 13.60 9.15 -10.47
N PHE A 59 14.50 9.90 -9.83
CA PHE A 59 14.47 10.12 -8.39
C PHE A 59 13.21 10.87 -7.92
N GLY A 60 12.78 11.90 -8.65
CA GLY A 60 11.52 12.59 -8.37
C GLY A 60 10.32 11.65 -8.46
N CYS A 61 10.32 10.76 -9.45
CA CYS A 61 9.28 9.73 -9.60
C CYS A 61 9.29 8.75 -8.41
N LEU A 62 10.45 8.25 -7.99
CA LEU A 62 10.60 7.38 -6.81
C LEU A 62 10.04 8.04 -5.54
N VAL A 63 10.48 9.27 -5.24
CA VAL A 63 10.01 10.01 -4.06
C VAL A 63 8.50 10.22 -4.11
N SER A 64 7.95 10.58 -5.28
CA SER A 64 6.51 10.76 -5.44
C SER A 64 5.73 9.48 -5.17
N GLY A 65 6.23 8.33 -5.63
CA GLY A 65 5.64 7.02 -5.39
C GLY A 65 5.67 6.65 -3.90
N VAL A 66 6.79 6.90 -3.21
CA VAL A 66 6.92 6.66 -1.76
C VAL A 66 5.96 7.55 -0.96
N VAL A 67 5.90 8.84 -1.24
CA VAL A 67 4.99 9.78 -0.57
C VAL A 67 3.53 9.38 -0.78
N TYR A 68 3.17 9.04 -2.03
CA TYR A 68 1.84 8.58 -2.36
C TYR A 68 1.47 7.30 -1.62
N ALA A 69 2.34 6.28 -1.64
CA ALA A 69 2.08 5.02 -0.98
C ALA A 69 2.04 5.15 0.55
N ALA A 70 2.84 6.06 1.14
CA ALA A 70 2.75 6.39 2.55
C ALA A 70 1.38 7.01 2.91
N ALA A 71 0.88 7.95 2.09
CA ALA A 71 -0.45 8.53 2.26
C ALA A 71 -1.55 7.47 2.15
N VAL A 72 -1.44 6.55 1.20
CA VAL A 72 -2.36 5.40 1.06
C VAL A 72 -2.31 4.50 2.29
N GLY A 73 -1.10 4.18 2.79
CA GLY A 73 -0.93 3.34 3.97
C GLY A 73 -1.55 3.97 5.23
N LEU A 74 -1.36 5.28 5.41
CA LEU A 74 -1.98 6.04 6.49
C LEU A 74 -3.51 6.13 6.34
N ALA A 75 -4.03 6.38 5.15
CA ALA A 75 -5.46 6.46 4.92
C ALA A 75 -6.15 5.10 5.14
N THR A 76 -5.56 4.02 4.65
CA THR A 76 -6.14 2.67 4.76
C THR A 76 -6.09 2.14 6.19
N THR A 77 -4.97 2.32 6.90
CA THR A 77 -4.85 1.82 8.28
C THR A 77 -5.38 2.78 9.34
N GLY A 78 -5.18 4.09 9.17
CA GLY A 78 -5.57 5.12 10.15
C GLY A 78 -7.03 5.58 10.04
N ILE A 79 -7.67 5.45 8.87
CA ILE A 79 -9.04 5.93 8.65
C ILE A 79 -9.95 4.76 8.24
N MET A 80 -9.63 4.07 7.15
CA MET A 80 -10.53 3.07 6.57
C MET A 80 -10.71 1.86 7.48
N LEU A 81 -9.65 1.37 8.12
CA LEU A 81 -9.73 0.25 9.06
C LEU A 81 -10.59 0.57 10.30
N PRO A 82 -10.39 1.68 11.03
CA PRO A 82 -11.28 2.07 12.14
C PRO A 82 -12.75 2.19 11.73
N ILE A 83 -13.04 2.82 10.59
CA ILE A 83 -14.41 2.95 10.06
C ILE A 83 -15.00 1.57 9.80
N SER A 84 -14.23 0.69 9.15
CA SER A 84 -14.70 -0.66 8.83
C SER A 84 -14.96 -1.50 10.08
N MET A 85 -14.12 -1.39 11.11
CA MET A 85 -14.34 -2.05 12.40
C MET A 85 -15.61 -1.55 13.08
N ASN A 86 -15.85 -0.23 13.04
CA ASN A 86 -17.07 0.38 13.58
C ASN A 86 -18.33 -0.14 12.86
N VAL A 87 -18.32 -0.15 11.53
CA VAL A 87 -19.43 -0.65 10.70
C VAL A 87 -19.70 -2.13 10.95
N LEU A 88 -18.65 -2.94 11.14
CA LEU A 88 -18.77 -4.37 11.43
C LEU A 88 -19.14 -4.68 12.90
N GLY A 89 -19.31 -3.65 13.74
CA GLY A 89 -19.57 -3.82 15.18
C GLY A 89 -18.44 -4.51 15.93
N ARG A 90 -17.23 -4.52 15.38
CA ARG A 90 -16.07 -5.22 15.96
C ARG A 90 -15.24 -4.23 16.77
N ARG A 91 -15.06 -4.55 18.06
CA ARG A 91 -14.22 -3.77 18.99
C ARG A 91 -12.77 -4.21 18.97
N THR A 92 -12.52 -5.41 18.45
CA THR A 92 -11.19 -5.97 18.26
C THR A 92 -11.04 -6.32 16.80
N ILE A 93 -9.88 -5.95 16.24
CA ILE A 93 -9.44 -6.49 14.96
C ILE A 93 -9.40 -8.03 15.17
N PRO A 94 -9.91 -8.85 14.22
CA PRO A 94 -9.64 -10.28 14.24
C PRO A 94 -8.15 -10.45 14.54
N GLU A 95 -7.83 -11.13 15.65
CA GLU A 95 -6.46 -11.31 16.14
C GLU A 95 -5.51 -11.43 14.93
N PRO A 96 -4.48 -10.56 14.80
CA PRO A 96 -3.41 -10.83 13.85
C PRO A 96 -3.01 -12.29 14.07
N ILE A 97 -3.12 -13.14 13.05
CA ILE A 97 -3.10 -14.59 13.26
C ILE A 97 -1.68 -15.09 13.64
N LEU A 98 -0.68 -14.20 13.71
CA LEU A 98 0.53 -14.51 14.46
C LEU A 98 0.19 -14.51 15.96
N PRO A 99 0.51 -15.58 16.71
CA PRO A 99 0.18 -15.74 18.14
C PRO A 99 1.05 -14.82 19.03
N LEU A 100 1.03 -13.52 18.77
CA LEU A 100 1.82 -12.49 19.44
C LEU A 100 0.86 -11.43 20.00
N PRO A 101 0.26 -11.68 21.18
CA PRO A 101 -0.66 -10.73 21.79
C PRO A 101 0.05 -9.43 22.19
N GLY A 102 -0.71 -8.33 22.22
CA GLY A 102 -0.26 -7.05 22.75
C GLY A 102 0.64 -6.23 21.83
N MET A 103 1.57 -5.47 22.44
CA MET A 103 2.39 -4.46 21.75
C MET A 103 3.24 -5.03 20.60
N VAL A 104 3.73 -6.27 20.75
CA VAL A 104 4.60 -6.92 19.75
C VAL A 104 3.83 -7.21 18.46
N GLY A 105 2.62 -7.78 18.56
CA GLY A 105 1.75 -8.00 17.40
C GLY A 105 1.37 -6.69 16.72
N GLY A 106 1.07 -5.65 17.50
CA GLY A 106 0.80 -4.30 16.98
C GLY A 106 1.97 -3.71 16.19
N MET A 107 3.20 -3.78 16.73
CA MET A 107 4.39 -3.31 16.02
C MET A 107 4.64 -4.08 14.72
N LEU A 108 4.42 -5.40 14.72
CA LEU A 108 4.62 -6.23 13.54
C LEU A 108 3.64 -5.87 12.42
N VAL A 109 2.38 -5.57 12.76
CA VAL A 109 1.39 -5.06 11.80
C VAL A 109 1.86 -3.72 11.21
N VAL A 110 2.22 -2.76 12.06
CA VAL A 110 2.69 -1.43 11.62
C VAL A 110 3.91 -1.56 10.71
N LEU A 111 4.89 -2.39 11.09
CA LEU A 111 6.09 -2.62 10.30
C LEU A 111 5.76 -3.30 8.96
N SER A 112 4.92 -4.34 8.98
CA SER A 112 4.50 -5.04 7.75
C SER A 112 3.79 -4.10 6.79
N VAL A 113 2.88 -3.25 7.29
CA VAL A 113 2.18 -2.23 6.50
C VAL A 113 3.17 -1.21 5.96
N GLY A 114 4.07 -0.68 6.80
CA GLY A 114 5.06 0.32 6.41
C GLY A 114 5.98 -0.19 5.30
N VAL A 115 6.56 -1.38 5.48
CA VAL A 115 7.43 -2.02 4.48
C VAL A 115 6.66 -2.35 3.20
N ALA A 116 5.44 -2.87 3.31
CA ALA A 116 4.60 -3.18 2.16
C ALA A 116 4.32 -1.93 1.30
N HIS A 117 3.96 -0.81 1.93
CA HIS A 117 3.67 0.45 1.22
C HIS A 117 4.95 1.11 0.70
N LEU A 118 6.07 1.03 1.42
CA LEU A 118 7.35 1.52 0.92
C LEU A 118 7.75 0.79 -0.36
N VAL A 119 7.71 -0.55 -0.36
CA VAL A 119 8.00 -1.37 -1.56
C VAL A 119 7.04 -1.03 -2.68
N TYR A 120 5.76 -0.86 -2.39
CA TYR A 120 4.77 -0.49 -3.39
C TYR A 120 5.03 0.88 -4.02
N GLY A 121 5.32 1.90 -3.20
CA GLY A 121 5.64 3.25 -3.65
C GLY A 121 6.91 3.30 -4.50
N LEU A 122 7.95 2.58 -4.08
CA LEU A 122 9.18 2.44 -4.87
C LEU A 122 8.91 1.81 -6.23
N LEU A 123 8.13 0.72 -6.27
CA LEU A 123 7.79 0.05 -7.53
C LEU A 123 6.96 0.95 -8.45
N LEU A 124 5.96 1.66 -7.93
CA LEU A 124 5.17 2.61 -8.71
C LEU A 124 6.02 3.73 -9.29
N GLY A 125 6.81 4.39 -8.43
CA GLY A 125 7.67 5.49 -8.82
C GLY A 125 8.76 5.08 -9.82
N ALA A 126 9.39 3.92 -9.59
CA ALA A 126 10.38 3.36 -10.51
C ALA A 126 9.77 3.03 -11.86
N THR A 127 8.64 2.31 -11.87
CA THR A 127 7.96 1.91 -13.11
C THR A 127 7.54 3.14 -13.91
N TYR A 128 6.94 4.15 -13.25
CA TYR A 128 6.56 5.39 -13.92
C TYR A 128 7.79 6.14 -14.46
N GLY A 129 8.85 6.26 -13.65
CA GLY A 129 10.11 6.90 -14.05
C GLY A 129 10.74 6.23 -15.26
N VAL A 130 10.97 4.91 -15.23
CA VAL A 130 11.55 4.17 -16.36
C VAL A 130 10.77 4.38 -17.66
N ILE A 131 9.45 4.49 -17.60
CA ILE A 131 8.61 4.68 -18.80
C ILE A 131 8.68 6.14 -19.31
N HIS A 132 8.82 7.13 -18.42
CA HIS A 132 8.58 8.54 -18.77
C HIS A 132 9.81 9.45 -18.68
N THR A 133 10.86 9.06 -17.96
CA THR A 133 12.11 9.80 -17.83
C THR A 133 13.19 9.06 -18.63
N ARG A 134 13.65 9.67 -19.73
CA ARG A 134 14.80 9.14 -20.48
C ARG A 134 16.08 9.35 -19.66
N PRO A 135 17.00 8.37 -19.59
CA PRO A 135 18.32 8.60 -19.00
C PRO A 135 19.02 9.74 -19.76
N THR A 136 19.59 10.69 -19.03
CA THR A 136 20.55 11.62 -19.61
C THR A 136 21.87 10.86 -19.84
N PRO A 137 22.60 11.09 -20.95
CA PRO A 137 23.84 10.36 -21.25
C PRO A 137 24.93 10.44 -20.18
N ASP A 138 24.82 11.38 -19.23
CA ASP A 138 25.84 11.68 -18.21
C ASP A 138 25.67 10.88 -16.89
N ASP A 139 24.71 9.96 -16.80
CA ASP A 139 24.43 9.19 -15.57
C ASP A 139 25.21 7.85 -15.48
N GLY A 140 26.28 7.68 -16.26
CA GLY A 140 27.11 6.46 -16.36
C GLY A 140 28.55 6.63 -15.91
#